data_AF-X8H3V0-F1
#
_entry.id   AF-X8H3V0-F1
#
_cell.length_a   1.000
_cell.length_b   1.000
_cell.length_c   1.000
_cell.angle_alpha   90.00
_cell.angle_beta   90.00
_cell.angle_gamma   90.00
#
_symmetry.space_group_name_H-M   'P 1'
#
loop_
_entity.id
_entity.type
_entity.pdbx_description
1 polymer ?
#
loop_
_entity_poly.entity_id
_entity_poly.type
_entity_poly.pdbx_seq_one_letter_code
_entity_poly.pdbx_strand_id
1 'polypeptide(L)'
;MQYVYGINSLFTVTSLLDLPILRDILEACNLKPNYSLLGRELDYDRRSIKSHYENGTPDPHRHKPSMIDKFYDIIQTLLSEDTPQQFYYKRVLW
;
A
#
# COMPACT_ATOMS: atom_id res chain seq x y z
N MET A 1 -3.54 -40.50 10.34
CA MET A 1 -2.52 -40.32 9.28
C MET A 1 -1.80 -39.02 9.56
N GLN A 2 -0.60 -39.06 10.14
CA GLN A 2 0.23 -37.87 10.33
C GLN A 2 1.14 -37.76 9.10
N TYR A 3 0.93 -36.73 8.29
CA TYR A 3 1.84 -36.39 7.20
C TYR A 3 2.90 -35.44 7.77
N VAL A 4 4.15 -35.90 7.86
CA VAL A 4 5.29 -35.02 8.14
C VAL A 4 5.81 -34.54 6.80
N TYR A 5 5.43 -33.32 6.41
CA TYR A 5 5.98 -32.68 5.21
C TYR A 5 7.34 -32.07 5.56
N GLY A 6 8.41 -32.76 5.18
CA GLY A 6 9.76 -32.24 5.31
C GLY A 6 9.98 -31.13 4.29
N ILE A 7 9.95 -29.87 4.74
CA ILE A 7 10.22 -28.71 3.88
C ILE A 7 11.74 -28.65 3.65
N ASN A 8 12.25 -29.39 2.65
CA ASN A 8 13.61 -29.22 2.14
C ASN A 8 13.65 -28.05 1.13
N SER A 9 13.28 -26.84 1.56
CA SER A 9 13.40 -25.66 0.70
C SER A 9 14.47 -24.72 1.24
N LEU A 10 15.58 -24.62 0.52
CA LEU A 10 16.52 -23.52 0.68
C LEU A 10 15.84 -22.26 0.13
N PHE A 11 15.34 -21.41 1.02
CA PHE A 11 14.78 -20.11 0.65
C PHE A 11 15.76 -19.02 1.06
N THR A 12 16.15 -18.20 0.09
CA THR A 12 17.07 -17.07 0.28
C THR A 12 16.31 -15.77 0.10
N VAL A 13 16.35 -14.93 1.11
CA VAL A 13 15.79 -13.57 1.05
C VAL A 13 16.87 -12.65 0.49
N THR A 14 16.61 -12.06 -0.67
CA THR A 14 17.54 -11.09 -1.29
C THR A 14 16.94 -9.69 -1.37
N SER A 15 15.61 -9.59 -1.30
CA SER A 15 14.87 -8.34 -1.46
C SER A 15 13.70 -8.23 -0.48
N LEU A 16 13.15 -7.02 -0.36
CA LEU A 16 11.94 -6.77 0.43
C LEU A 16 10.69 -7.47 -0.15
N LEU A 17 10.69 -7.78 -1.44
CA LEU A 17 9.59 -8.47 -2.12
C LEU A 17 9.50 -9.95 -1.72
N ASP A 18 10.58 -10.50 -1.14
CA ASP A 18 10.64 -11.88 -0.68
C ASP A 18 10.06 -12.05 0.74
N LEU A 19 9.85 -10.95 1.48
CA LEU A 19 9.35 -10.98 2.85
C LEU A 19 7.93 -11.54 3.02
N PRO A 20 6.97 -11.29 2.10
CA PRO A 20 5.66 -11.95 2.14
C PRO A 20 5.76 -13.47 2.00
N ILE A 21 6.63 -13.96 1.10
CA ILE A 21 6.85 -15.40 0.91
C ILE A 21 7.52 -16.00 2.15
N LEU A 22 8.51 -15.29 2.72
CA LEU A 22 9.12 -15.68 3.99
C LEU A 22 8.09 -15.82 5.10
N ARG A 23 7.11 -14.90 5.17
CA ARG A 23 6.04 -14.94 6.16
C ARG A 23 5.25 -16.23 6.06
N ASP A 24 4.80 -16.57 4.86
CA ASP A 24 3.96 -17.75 4.63
C ASP A 24 4.72 -19.04 5.00
N ILE A 25 6.03 -19.10 4.71
CA ILE A 25 6.91 -20.20 5.12
C ILE A 25 7.04 -20.29 6.65
N LEU A 26 7.32 -19.16 7.32
CA LEU A 26 7.49 -19.14 8.77
C LEU A 26 6.18 -19.44 9.50
N GLU A 27 5.04 -19.02 8.97
CA GLU A 27 3.72 -19.33 9.51
C GLU A 27 3.42 -20.83 9.41
N ALA A 28 3.70 -21.46 8.26
CA ALA A 28 3.57 -22.91 8.10
C ALA A 28 4.49 -23.70 9.06
N CYS A 29 5.66 -23.14 9.38
CA CYS A 29 6.61 -23.70 10.35
C CYS A 29 6.33 -23.31 11.81
N ASN A 30 5.34 -22.45 12.07
CA ASN A 30 5.04 -21.87 13.38
C ASN A 30 6.26 -21.17 14.03
N LEU A 31 7.08 -20.50 13.22
CA LEU A 31 8.29 -19.78 13.62
C LEU A 31 8.07 -18.26 13.62
N LYS A 32 8.87 -17.54 14.42
CA LYS A 32 8.83 -16.07 14.47
C LYS A 32 10.00 -15.47 13.69
N PRO A 33 9.77 -14.43 12.87
CA PRO A 33 10.85 -13.74 12.16
C PRO A 33 11.72 -12.91 13.12
N ASN A 34 13.01 -12.82 12.81
CA ASN A 34 13.92 -11.87 13.47
C ASN A 34 14.10 -10.63 12.60
N TYR A 35 13.28 -9.61 12.83
CA TYR A 35 13.29 -8.37 12.04
C TYR A 35 14.61 -7.60 12.09
N SER A 36 15.35 -7.68 13.20
CA SER A 36 16.63 -6.96 13.35
C SER A 36 17.75 -7.61 12.56
N LEU A 37 17.76 -8.94 12.45
CA LEU A 37 18.71 -9.66 11.61
C LEU A 37 18.43 -9.37 10.13
N LEU A 38 17.17 -9.51 9.72
CA LEU A 38 16.73 -9.22 8.36
C LEU A 38 17.05 -7.78 7.93
N GLY A 39 16.89 -6.81 8.84
CA GLY A 39 17.24 -5.41 8.56
C GLY A 39 18.73 -5.20 8.34
N ARG A 40 19.60 -5.94 9.05
CA ARG A 40 21.06 -5.87 8.85
C ARG A 40 21.50 -6.53 7.55
N GLU A 41 20.89 -7.66 7.19
CA GLU A 41 21.22 -8.41 5.97
C GLU A 41 20.74 -7.71 4.70
N LEU A 42 19.55 -7.09 4.76
CA LEU A 42 18.97 -6.37 3.63
C LEU A 42 19.31 -4.87 3.59
N ASP A 43 20.04 -4.36 4.60
CA ASP A 43 20.37 -2.94 4.77
C ASP A 43 19.15 -2.00 4.87
N TYR A 44 18.13 -2.42 5.62
CA TYR A 44 16.91 -1.63 5.88
C TYR A 44 16.63 -1.46 7.39
N ASP A 45 15.97 -0.35 7.75
CA ASP A 45 15.47 -0.17 9.11
C ASP A 45 14.48 -1.28 9.50
N ARG A 46 14.55 -1.71 10.76
CA ARG A 46 13.69 -2.76 11.32
C ARG A 46 12.20 -2.48 11.10
N ARG A 47 11.76 -1.22 11.14
CA ARG A 47 10.35 -0.84 10.92
C ARG A 47 9.94 -1.04 9.48
N SER A 48 10.83 -0.74 8.53
CA SER A 48 10.61 -1.01 7.11
C SER A 48 10.44 -2.50 6.85
N ILE A 49 11.35 -3.33 7.38
CA ILE A 49 11.22 -4.79 7.30
C ILE A 49 9.90 -5.27 7.88
N LYS A 50 9.55 -4.81 9.08
CA LYS A 50 8.30 -5.19 9.75
C LYS A 50 7.07 -4.80 8.91
N SER A 51 7.04 -3.58 8.38
CA SER A 51 5.93 -3.10 7.54
C SER A 51 5.80 -3.93 6.26
N HIS A 52 6.91 -4.21 5.57
CA HIS A 52 6.91 -5.01 4.35
C HIS A 52 6.54 -6.48 4.62
N TYR A 53 6.93 -7.03 5.77
CA TYR A 53 6.58 -8.38 6.17
C TYR A 53 5.08 -8.51 6.52
N GLU A 54 4.53 -7.57 7.29
CA GLU A 54 3.14 -7.63 7.76
C GLU A 54 2.13 -7.18 6.69
N ASN A 55 2.39 -6.04 6.05
CA ASN A 55 1.45 -5.36 5.16
C ASN A 55 1.80 -5.51 3.67
N GLY A 56 2.91 -6.18 3.34
CA GLY A 56 3.42 -6.24 1.98
C GLY A 56 4.01 -4.91 1.51
N THR A 57 4.16 -4.76 0.19
CA THR A 57 4.68 -3.53 -0.41
C THR A 57 3.69 -2.39 -0.20
N PRO A 58 4.10 -1.27 0.43
CA PRO A 58 3.21 -0.14 0.64
C PRO A 58 2.83 0.48 -0.70
N ASP A 59 1.60 0.99 -0.80
CA ASP A 59 1.17 1.78 -1.95
C ASP A 59 2.02 3.07 -2.02
N PRO A 60 2.68 3.36 -3.16
CA PRO A 60 3.42 4.61 -3.32
C PRO A 60 2.51 5.85 -3.21
N HIS A 61 1.21 5.72 -3.47
CA HIS A 61 0.25 6.82 -3.43
C HIS A 61 -0.44 6.90 -2.07
N ARG A 62 -0.53 8.14 -1.56
CA ARG A 62 -1.36 8.44 -0.40
C ARG A 62 -2.80 8.61 -0.89
N HIS A 63 -3.68 7.70 -0.49
CA HIS A 63 -5.13 7.85 -0.66
C HIS A 63 -5.66 8.91 0.30
N LYS A 64 -5.41 10.19 -0.03
CA LYS A 64 -5.98 11.33 0.69
C LYS A 64 -7.12 11.91 -0.17
N PRO A 65 -8.38 11.71 0.22
CA PRO A 65 -9.48 12.35 -0.49
C PRO A 65 -9.35 13.86 -0.38
N SER A 66 -9.63 14.56 -1.47
CA SER A 66 -9.72 16.01 -1.48
C SER A 66 -10.98 16.45 -0.74
N MET A 67 -11.01 17.68 -0.25
CA MET A 67 -12.24 18.24 0.35
C MET A 67 -13.35 18.41 -0.69
N ILE A 68 -12.98 18.51 -1.97
CA ILE A 68 -13.88 18.75 -3.10
C ILE A 68 -14.56 17.44 -3.55
N ASP A 69 -13.95 16.28 -3.29
CA ASP A 69 -14.48 14.97 -3.71
C ASP A 69 -15.91 14.73 -3.17
N LYS A 70 -16.22 15.31 -2.00
CA LYS A 70 -17.57 15.26 -1.39
C LYS A 70 -18.65 15.97 -2.21
N PHE A 71 -18.25 16.89 -3.08
CA PHE A 71 -19.15 17.72 -3.87
C PHE A 71 -19.12 17.32 -5.35
N TYR A 72 -18.49 16.20 -5.71
CA TYR A 72 -18.33 15.79 -7.10
C TYR A 72 -19.69 15.70 -7.83
N ASP A 73 -20.68 15.06 -7.21
CA ASP A 73 -22.02 14.93 -7.76
C ASP A 73 -22.72 16.29 -7.96
N ILE A 74 -22.51 17.22 -7.01
CA ILE A 74 -23.07 18.57 -7.07
C ILE A 74 -22.41 19.37 -8.19
N ILE A 75 -21.08 19.30 -8.29
CA ILE A 75 -20.32 19.94 -9.36
C ILE A 75 -20.77 19.39 -10.72
N GLN A 76 -20.91 18.08 -10.85
CA GLN A 76 -21.38 17.43 -12.06
C GLN A 76 -22.80 17.87 -12.44
N THR A 77 -23.70 17.96 -11.46
CA THR A 77 -25.08 18.43 -11.67
C THR A 77 -25.09 19.89 -12.12
N LEU A 78 -24.30 20.76 -11.48
CA LEU A 78 -24.25 22.20 -11.79
C LEU A 78 -23.58 22.50 -13.13
N LEU A 79 -22.71 21.63 -13.61
CA LEU A 79 -22.01 21.73 -14.89
C LEU A 79 -22.66 20.88 -16.00
N SER A 80 -23.84 20.30 -15.75
CA SER A 80 -24.56 19.53 -16.77
C SER A 80 -25.07 20.44 -17.88
N GLU A 81 -25.22 19.89 -19.09
CA GLU A 81 -25.78 20.59 -20.25
C GLU A 81 -27.24 21.05 -20.00
N ASP A 82 -27.94 20.34 -19.10
CA ASP A 82 -29.31 20.66 -18.70
C ASP A 82 -29.42 21.94 -17.85
N THR A 83 -28.29 22.43 -17.31
CA THR A 83 -28.23 23.62 -16.47
C THR A 83 -27.34 24.68 -17.12
N PRO A 84 -27.87 25.49 -18.07
CA PRO A 84 -27.07 26.52 -18.73
C PRO A 84 -26.61 27.58 -17.72
N GLN A 85 -25.31 27.55 -17.38
CA GLN A 85 -24.70 28.55 -16.49
C GLN A 85 -24.32 29.80 -17.28
N GLN A 86 -24.95 30.93 -16.95
CA GLN A 86 -24.54 32.25 -17.45
C GLN A 86 -23.48 32.85 -16.54
N PHE A 87 -22.22 32.83 -16.99
CA PHE A 87 -21.12 33.51 -16.32
C PHE A 87 -21.04 34.96 -16.79
N TYR A 88 -21.43 35.90 -15.93
CA TYR A 88 -21.16 37.30 -16.17
C TYR A 88 -19.69 37.59 -15.90
N TYR A 89 -18.94 37.94 -16.94
CA TYR A 89 -17.60 38.47 -16.72
C TYR A 89 -17.71 39.85 -16.06
N LYS A 90 -17.10 40.02 -14.89
CA LYS A 90 -16.95 41.34 -14.26
C LYS A 90 -15.57 41.87 -14.62
N ARG A 91 -15.50 42.79 -15.59
CA ARG A 91 -14.27 43.56 -15.85
C ARG A 91 -14.20 44.69 -14.82
N VAL A 92 -13.25 44.59 -13.90
CA VAL A 92 -12.78 45.76 -13.15
C VAL A 92 -11.82 46.47 -14.10
N LEU A 93 -12.33 47.48 -14.81
CA LEU A 93 -11.50 48.38 -15.59
C LEU A 93 -10.85 49.34 -14.59
N TRP A 94 -9.55 49.13 -14.36
CA TRP A 94 -8.67 50.06 -13.66
C TRP A 94 -8.21 51.12 -14.66
#